data_AF-A0A3R7XWU7-F1
#
_entry.id   AF-A0A3R7XWU7-F1
#
_cell.length_a   1.000
_cell.length_b   1.000
_cell.length_c   1.000
_cell.angle_alpha   90.00
_cell.angle_beta   90.00
_cell.angle_gamma   90.00
#
_symmetry.space_group_name_H-M   'P 1'
#
loop_
_entity.id
_entity.type
_entity.pdbx_description
1 polymer ?
#
loop_
_entity_poly.entity_id
_entity_poly.type
_entity_poly.pdbx_seq_one_letter_code
_entity_poly.pdbx_strand_id
1 'polypeptide(L)'
;MSNLWKEIVLGIGLALVGVICTYRIYKHPRNSPHDLQVPFRAANWWLMLFRIASCSFFVVVWSVQMHSTNWFNLVYYTYWNFTLQTIYFGAAIVDQVRRWIRSNDANHANWPLNTLFDVAMTSSLLVGLVYWCLLYDPSKPTEWATYIVHLANIGMLLIEFAFNEYLAQRTSLKFVILWPALFASLSWIGNATFNKGFWPYDLISLDKSMAPLIWFGIGIGHAICFGIVLLLSYAKSRWMVAATPRPAAEPPLEEHAQTPTTDADMHVELATPTTKSMTDKMHTQA
;
A
#
# COMPACT_ATOMS: atom_id res chain seq x y z
N MET A 1 -39.19 -9.77 -13.69
CA MET A 1 -38.52 -11.01 -13.19
C MET A 1 -37.19 -11.31 -13.89
N SER A 2 -36.89 -10.74 -15.07
CA SER A 2 -35.67 -11.06 -15.85
C SER A 2 -34.33 -10.71 -15.17
N ASN A 3 -34.31 -9.72 -14.27
CA ASN A 3 -33.09 -9.32 -13.55
C ASN A 3 -32.99 -9.87 -12.12
N LEU A 4 -34.08 -10.43 -11.56
CA LEU A 4 -34.11 -10.85 -10.14
C LEU A 4 -33.01 -11.88 -9.81
N TRP A 5 -32.76 -12.84 -10.70
CA TRP A 5 -31.71 -13.83 -10.46
C TRP A 5 -30.31 -13.19 -10.47
N LYS A 6 -30.07 -12.17 -11.30
CA LYS A 6 -28.80 -11.41 -11.34
C LYS A 6 -28.61 -10.67 -10.02
N GLU A 7 -29.66 -10.03 -9.53
CA GLU A 7 -29.68 -9.33 -8.25
C GLU A 7 -29.39 -10.29 -7.08
N ILE A 8 -30.00 -11.47 -7.07
CA ILE A 8 -29.72 -12.47 -6.01
C ILE A 8 -28.26 -12.91 -6.05
N VAL A 9 -27.74 -13.28 -7.24
CA VAL A 9 -26.36 -13.75 -7.40
C VAL A 9 -25.34 -12.68 -6.99
N LEU A 10 -25.53 -11.45 -7.47
CA LEU A 10 -24.63 -10.34 -7.16
C LEU A 10 -24.72 -9.89 -5.70
N GLY A 11 -25.93 -9.87 -5.15
CA GLY A 11 -26.16 -9.52 -3.75
C GLY A 11 -25.48 -10.50 -2.80
N ILE A 12 -25.64 -11.81 -3.05
CA ILE A 12 -24.94 -12.86 -2.29
C ILE A 12 -23.42 -12.72 -2.47
N GLY A 13 -22.94 -12.53 -3.70
CA GLY A 13 -21.52 -12.38 -3.99
C GLY A 13 -20.88 -11.20 -3.23
N LEU A 14 -21.50 -10.02 -3.27
CA LEU A 14 -21.05 -8.85 -2.53
C LEU A 14 -21.10 -9.06 -1.02
N ALA A 15 -22.17 -9.65 -0.50
CA ALA A 15 -22.30 -9.95 0.92
C ALA A 15 -21.19 -10.89 1.40
N LEU A 16 -20.91 -11.97 0.66
CA LEU A 16 -19.84 -12.90 0.96
C LEU A 16 -18.47 -12.21 0.96
N VAL A 17 -18.17 -11.41 -0.07
CA VAL A 17 -16.91 -10.64 -0.14
C VAL A 17 -16.79 -9.69 1.05
N GLY A 18 -17.85 -8.95 1.38
CA GLY A 18 -17.90 -8.03 2.50
C GLY A 18 -17.65 -8.73 3.84
N VAL A 19 -18.34 -9.85 4.10
CA VAL A 19 -18.17 -10.65 5.31
C VAL A 19 -16.77 -11.23 5.42
N ILE A 20 -16.26 -11.86 4.36
CA ILE A 20 -14.93 -12.48 4.34
C ILE A 20 -13.84 -11.42 4.56
N CYS A 21 -13.89 -10.30 3.84
CA CYS A 21 -12.89 -9.25 3.98
C CYS A 21 -12.93 -8.62 5.38
N THR A 22 -14.13 -8.32 5.89
CA THR A 22 -14.29 -7.75 7.23
C THR A 22 -13.81 -8.71 8.32
N TYR A 23 -14.14 -10.00 8.21
CA TYR A 23 -13.64 -11.02 9.12
C TYR A 23 -12.11 -11.12 9.10
N ARG A 24 -11.50 -11.10 7.91
CA ARG A 24 -10.03 -11.11 7.76
C ARG A 24 -9.38 -9.85 8.30
N ILE A 25 -10.04 -8.69 8.21
CA ILE A 25 -9.57 -7.43 8.82
C ILE A 25 -9.66 -7.52 10.35
N TYR A 26 -10.79 -8.02 10.88
CA TYR A 26 -11.00 -8.18 12.32
C TYR A 26 -9.99 -9.13 12.97
N LYS A 27 -9.64 -10.23 12.30
CA LYS A 27 -8.65 -11.20 12.75
C LYS A 27 -7.19 -10.78 12.50
N HIS A 28 -6.95 -9.65 11.85
CA HIS A 28 -5.59 -9.21 11.55
C HIS A 28 -4.88 -8.71 12.82
N PRO A 29 -3.66 -9.19 13.13
CA PRO A 29 -2.90 -8.67 14.27
C PRO A 29 -2.66 -7.16 14.12
N ARG A 30 -3.05 -6.37 15.13
CA ARG A 30 -2.92 -4.89 15.09
C ARG A 30 -1.52 -4.38 15.41
N ASN A 31 -0.67 -5.20 16.03
CA ASN A 31 0.54 -4.73 16.73
C ASN A 31 1.82 -5.48 16.31
N SER A 32 1.95 -5.91 15.07
CA SER A 32 3.25 -6.39 14.58
C SER A 32 4.01 -5.20 14.01
N PRO A 33 5.10 -4.72 14.64
CA PRO A 33 5.99 -3.76 14.01
C PRO A 33 6.43 -4.37 12.68
N HIS A 34 6.10 -3.71 11.59
CA HIS A 34 6.61 -4.08 10.29
C HIS A 34 7.80 -3.18 10.04
N ASP A 35 8.99 -3.75 10.09
CA ASP A 35 10.18 -3.03 9.64
C ASP A 35 10.06 -2.73 8.15
N LEU A 36 10.63 -1.61 7.73
CA LEU A 36 10.78 -1.29 6.33
C LEU A 36 11.62 -2.38 5.65
N GLN A 37 11.11 -2.88 4.55
CA GLN A 37 11.80 -3.90 3.75
C GLN A 37 12.89 -3.29 2.86
N VAL A 38 12.82 -1.97 2.63
CA VAL A 38 13.82 -1.17 1.92
C VAL A 38 14.21 0.00 2.83
N PRO A 39 15.51 0.25 3.07
CA PRO A 39 15.94 1.27 4.02
C PRO A 39 15.50 2.68 3.60
N PHE A 40 15.04 3.47 4.56
CA PHE A 40 14.67 4.87 4.35
C PHE A 40 15.87 5.75 4.04
N ARG A 41 15.79 6.49 2.94
CA ARG A 41 16.85 7.42 2.55
C ARG A 41 16.48 8.84 2.95
N ALA A 42 16.92 9.24 4.15
CA ALA A 42 16.61 10.56 4.73
C ALA A 42 16.95 11.75 3.82
N ALA A 43 17.97 11.64 2.96
CA ALA A 43 18.37 12.69 2.03
C ALA A 43 17.49 12.80 0.75
N ASN A 44 16.38 12.06 0.63
CA ASN A 44 15.56 12.03 -0.58
C ASN A 44 14.61 13.24 -0.70
N TRP A 45 15.18 14.44 -0.78
CA TRP A 45 14.45 15.70 -0.95
C TRP A 45 13.71 15.77 -2.29
N TRP A 46 14.24 15.11 -3.33
CA TRP A 46 13.59 15.01 -4.64
C TRP A 46 12.22 14.32 -4.52
N LEU A 47 12.15 13.21 -3.77
CA LEU A 47 10.89 12.48 -3.57
C LEU A 47 9.87 13.34 -2.82
N MET A 48 10.33 14.15 -1.86
CA MET A 48 9.45 15.10 -1.18
C MET A 48 8.86 16.13 -2.16
N LEU A 49 9.72 16.73 -3.00
CA LEU A 49 9.26 17.69 -4.01
C LEU A 49 8.27 17.05 -4.99
N PHE A 50 8.56 15.83 -5.43
CA PHE A 50 7.66 15.06 -6.29
C PHE A 50 6.31 14.80 -5.62
N ARG A 51 6.29 14.43 -4.34
CA ARG A 51 5.05 14.21 -3.58
C ARG A 51 4.24 15.50 -3.41
N ILE A 52 4.88 16.63 -3.13
CA ILE A 52 4.22 17.95 -3.03
C ILE A 52 3.62 18.35 -4.38
N ALA A 53 4.39 18.21 -5.47
CA ALA A 53 3.91 18.50 -6.82
C ALA A 53 2.74 17.59 -7.20
N SER A 54 2.84 16.29 -6.90
CA SER A 54 1.79 15.30 -7.15
C SER A 54 0.53 15.60 -6.35
N CYS A 55 0.65 15.85 -5.05
CA CYS A 55 -0.46 16.22 -4.18
C CYS A 55 -1.17 17.47 -4.72
N SER A 56 -0.40 18.51 -5.06
CA SER A 56 -0.94 19.75 -5.63
C SER A 56 -1.66 19.50 -6.95
N PHE A 57 -1.08 18.68 -7.84
CA PHE A 57 -1.70 18.29 -9.10
C PHE A 57 -3.04 17.57 -8.89
N PHE A 58 -3.08 16.55 -8.01
CA PHE A 58 -4.31 15.82 -7.70
C PHE A 58 -5.37 16.74 -7.09
N VAL A 59 -5.01 17.61 -6.13
CA VAL A 59 -5.93 18.58 -5.54
C VAL A 59 -6.48 19.53 -6.59
N VAL A 60 -5.62 20.12 -7.42
CA VAL A 60 -6.05 21.09 -8.46
C VAL A 60 -6.97 20.42 -9.47
N VAL A 61 -6.60 19.26 -10.02
CA VAL A 61 -7.43 18.55 -11.00
C VAL A 61 -8.77 18.14 -10.38
N TRP A 62 -8.75 17.64 -9.15
CA TRP A 62 -9.98 17.27 -8.44
C TRP A 62 -10.89 18.48 -8.20
N SER A 63 -10.33 19.61 -7.75
CA SER A 63 -11.07 20.85 -7.53
C SER A 63 -11.64 21.44 -8.82
N VAL A 64 -10.84 21.48 -9.89
CA VAL A 64 -11.30 21.94 -11.22
C VAL A 64 -12.46 21.08 -11.70
N GLN A 65 -12.34 19.75 -11.55
CA GLN A 65 -13.38 18.82 -11.97
C GLN A 65 -14.66 18.94 -11.13
N MET A 66 -14.53 19.16 -9.81
CA MET A 66 -15.69 19.42 -8.94
C MET A 66 -16.37 20.75 -9.24
N HIS A 67 -15.63 21.78 -9.66
CA HIS A 67 -16.19 23.07 -10.01
C HIS A 67 -16.84 23.08 -11.41
N SER A 68 -16.24 22.37 -12.37
CA SER A 68 -16.72 22.32 -13.75
C SER A 68 -17.89 21.36 -13.95
N THR A 69 -18.14 20.47 -12.98
CA THR A 69 -19.19 19.45 -13.07
C THR A 69 -20.13 19.48 -11.88
N ASN A 70 -21.25 18.76 -11.98
CA ASN A 70 -22.15 18.59 -10.86
C ASN A 70 -21.59 17.55 -9.88
N TRP A 71 -21.82 17.75 -8.57
CA TRP A 71 -21.52 16.82 -7.47
C TRP A 71 -21.99 15.39 -7.73
N PHE A 72 -22.97 15.20 -8.63
CA PHE A 72 -23.38 13.89 -9.13
C PHE A 72 -22.21 13.02 -9.63
N ASN A 73 -21.14 13.62 -10.17
CA ASN A 73 -20.00 12.86 -10.69
C ASN A 73 -19.21 12.07 -9.62
N LEU A 74 -19.47 12.32 -8.33
CA LEU A 74 -18.90 11.50 -7.26
C LEU A 74 -19.40 10.04 -7.26
N VAL A 75 -20.42 9.71 -8.07
CA VAL A 75 -20.88 8.32 -8.27
C VAL A 75 -19.93 7.48 -9.12
N TYR A 76 -18.96 8.08 -9.81
CA TYR A 76 -18.01 7.36 -10.66
C TYR A 76 -16.77 6.88 -9.88
N TYR A 77 -16.37 5.62 -10.10
CA TYR A 77 -15.22 4.99 -9.46
C TYR A 77 -13.88 5.70 -9.75
N THR A 78 -13.77 6.36 -10.90
CA THR A 78 -12.59 7.16 -11.25
C THR A 78 -12.37 8.29 -10.24
N TYR A 79 -13.43 8.96 -9.76
CA TYR A 79 -13.31 9.99 -8.73
C TYR A 79 -12.97 9.42 -7.36
N TRP A 80 -13.50 8.24 -7.04
CA TRP A 80 -13.13 7.50 -5.82
C TRP A 80 -11.64 7.19 -5.81
N ASN A 81 -11.13 6.65 -6.92
CA ASN A 81 -9.72 6.32 -7.08
C ASN A 81 -8.82 7.56 -7.07
N PHE A 82 -9.25 8.66 -7.72
CA PHE A 82 -8.50 9.92 -7.73
C PHE A 82 -8.46 10.58 -6.33
N THR A 83 -9.54 10.44 -5.56
CA THR A 83 -9.62 10.90 -4.16
C THR A 83 -8.67 10.09 -3.27
N LEU A 84 -8.62 8.75 -3.41
CA LEU A 84 -7.65 7.92 -2.67
C LEU A 84 -6.20 8.35 -2.95
N GLN A 85 -5.88 8.66 -4.20
CA GLN A 85 -4.54 9.11 -4.60
C GLN A 85 -4.21 10.47 -3.98
N THR A 86 -5.17 11.39 -3.96
CA THR A 86 -5.03 12.70 -3.29
C THR A 86 -4.72 12.52 -1.80
N ILE A 87 -5.50 11.67 -1.11
CA ILE A 87 -5.29 11.36 0.31
C ILE A 87 -3.93 10.69 0.52
N TYR A 88 -3.55 9.76 -0.36
CA TYR A 88 -2.27 9.06 -0.29
C TYR A 88 -1.09 10.03 -0.36
N PHE A 89 -1.03 10.90 -1.38
CA PHE A 89 0.09 11.83 -1.52
C PHE A 89 0.17 12.82 -0.36
N GLY A 90 -0.96 13.31 0.13
CA GLY A 90 -1.02 14.13 1.34
C GLY A 90 -0.46 13.39 2.58
N ALA A 91 -0.89 12.14 2.78
CA ALA A 91 -0.43 11.31 3.89
C ALA A 91 1.05 10.91 3.76
N ALA A 92 1.56 10.71 2.54
CA ALA A 92 2.95 10.38 2.26
C ALA A 92 3.90 11.56 2.56
N ILE A 93 3.49 12.80 2.28
CA ILE A 93 4.22 14.01 2.68
C ILE A 93 4.33 14.05 4.21
N VAL A 94 3.20 13.86 4.91
CA VAL A 94 3.17 13.87 6.38
C VAL A 94 4.05 12.76 6.96
N ASP A 95 4.01 11.55 6.40
CA ASP A 95 4.85 10.44 6.86
C ASP A 95 6.35 10.73 6.67
N GLN A 96 6.75 11.25 5.50
CA GLN A 96 8.14 11.58 5.24
C GLN A 96 8.65 12.71 6.16
N VAL A 97 7.86 13.76 6.40
CA VAL A 97 8.21 14.82 7.36
C VAL A 97 8.34 14.24 8.78
N ARG A 98 7.41 13.37 9.19
CA ARG A 98 7.48 12.70 10.51
C ARG A 98 8.77 11.91 10.66
N ARG A 99 9.19 11.14 9.65
CA ARG A 99 10.44 10.37 9.69
C ARG A 99 11.69 11.25 9.74
N TRP A 100 11.67 12.43 9.10
CA TRP A 100 12.76 13.40 9.21
C TRP A 100 12.90 13.99 10.60
N ILE A 101 11.77 14.28 11.27
CA ILE A 101 11.77 14.88 12.62
C ILE A 101 12.05 13.80 13.68
N ARG A 102 11.49 12.60 13.51
CA ARG A 102 11.55 11.49 14.46
C ARG A 102 12.33 10.33 13.86
N SER A 103 13.66 10.41 13.93
CA SER A 103 14.56 9.39 13.37
C SER A 103 14.31 7.98 13.92
N ASN A 104 13.80 7.83 15.15
CA ASN A 104 13.40 6.53 15.72
C ASN A 104 12.28 5.84 14.92
N ASP A 105 11.46 6.60 14.18
CA ASP A 105 10.39 6.08 13.33
C ASP A 105 10.88 5.76 11.90
N ALA A 106 12.15 6.09 11.57
CA ALA A 106 12.67 5.98 10.21
C ALA A 106 12.58 4.56 9.64
N ASN A 107 12.71 3.54 10.48
CA ASN A 107 12.71 2.13 10.07
C ASN A 107 11.35 1.43 10.20
N HIS A 108 10.32 2.10 10.74
CA HIS A 108 9.01 1.49 10.95
C HIS A 108 8.10 1.75 9.73
N ALA A 109 7.49 0.70 9.17
CA ALA A 109 6.56 0.82 8.06
C ALA A 109 5.21 1.42 8.50
N ASN A 110 4.69 2.38 7.74
CA ASN A 110 3.37 2.94 7.96
C ASN A 110 2.32 2.06 7.27
N TRP A 111 1.84 1.02 7.96
CA TRP A 111 0.96 0.01 7.37
C TRP A 111 -0.34 0.57 6.75
N PRO A 112 -1.04 1.58 7.31
CA PRO A 112 -2.21 2.15 6.67
C PRO A 112 -1.87 2.89 5.38
N LEU A 113 -0.80 3.68 5.37
CA LEU A 113 -0.34 4.41 4.18
C LEU A 113 0.06 3.45 3.06
N ASN A 114 0.78 2.39 3.43
CA ASN A 114 1.15 1.29 2.56
C ASN A 114 -0.07 0.59 1.95
N THR A 115 -1.06 0.25 2.79
CA THR A 115 -2.32 -0.36 2.34
C THR A 115 -3.07 0.59 1.38
N LEU A 116 -3.10 1.88 1.69
CA LEU A 116 -3.72 2.89 0.83
C LEU A 116 -3.02 2.97 -0.53
N PHE A 117 -1.69 2.90 -0.58
CA PHE A 117 -0.94 2.81 -1.83
C PHE A 117 -1.33 1.56 -2.63
N ASP A 118 -1.33 0.38 -2.00
CA ASP A 118 -1.68 -0.89 -2.65
C ASP A 118 -3.07 -0.82 -3.29
N VAL A 119 -4.06 -0.27 -2.58
CA VAL A 119 -5.42 -0.08 -3.09
C VAL A 119 -5.42 0.91 -4.26
N ALA A 120 -4.82 2.09 -4.09
CA ALA A 120 -4.82 3.14 -5.11
C ALA A 120 -4.08 2.72 -6.40
N MET A 121 -2.91 2.09 -6.27
CA MET A 121 -2.13 1.60 -7.40
C MET A 121 -2.85 0.48 -8.14
N THR A 122 -3.39 -0.49 -7.41
CA THR A 122 -4.14 -1.60 -8.03
C THR A 122 -5.39 -1.11 -8.75
N SER A 123 -6.18 -0.25 -8.11
CA SER A 123 -7.38 0.33 -8.71
C SER A 123 -7.04 1.16 -9.93
N SER A 124 -5.96 1.95 -9.89
CA SER A 124 -5.52 2.75 -11.05
C SER A 124 -5.09 1.89 -12.23
N LEU A 125 -4.33 0.81 -11.99
CA LEU A 125 -3.97 -0.14 -13.03
C LEU A 125 -5.20 -0.75 -13.70
N LEU A 126 -6.15 -1.27 -12.92
CA LEU A 126 -7.34 -1.87 -13.50
C LEU A 126 -8.21 -0.85 -14.24
N VAL A 127 -8.40 0.34 -13.66
CA VAL A 127 -9.17 1.42 -14.28
C VAL A 127 -8.54 1.87 -15.60
N GLY A 128 -7.21 1.95 -15.67
CA GLY A 128 -6.48 2.20 -16.91
C GLY A 128 -6.69 1.07 -17.93
N LEU A 129 -6.49 -0.19 -17.53
CA LEU A 129 -6.66 -1.35 -18.41
C LEU A 129 -8.08 -1.47 -18.96
N VAL A 130 -9.10 -1.34 -18.12
CA VAL A 130 -10.50 -1.40 -18.55
C VAL A 130 -10.79 -0.27 -19.54
N TYR A 131 -10.32 0.95 -19.27
CA TYR A 131 -10.52 2.04 -20.20
C TYR A 131 -9.83 1.78 -21.53
N TRP A 132 -8.51 1.60 -21.54
CA TRP A 132 -7.74 1.50 -22.78
C TRP A 132 -8.00 0.24 -23.59
N CYS A 133 -8.34 -0.88 -22.95
CA CYS A 133 -8.56 -2.15 -23.63
C CYS A 133 -10.04 -2.42 -23.96
N LEU A 134 -10.99 -1.88 -23.19
CA LEU A 134 -12.42 -2.24 -23.34
C LEU A 134 -13.33 -1.07 -23.67
N LEU A 135 -13.01 0.16 -23.24
CA LEU A 135 -13.90 1.32 -23.38
C LEU A 135 -13.41 2.38 -24.37
N TYR A 136 -12.11 2.37 -24.71
CA TYR A 136 -11.51 3.35 -25.60
C TYR A 136 -12.10 3.24 -27.00
N ASP A 137 -12.52 4.39 -27.52
CA ASP A 137 -13.13 4.53 -28.83
C ASP A 137 -12.30 5.54 -29.63
N PRO A 138 -11.45 5.09 -30.58
CA PRO A 138 -10.58 5.98 -31.35
C PRO A 138 -11.35 6.90 -32.30
N SER A 139 -12.66 6.69 -32.49
CA SER A 139 -13.49 7.56 -33.33
C SER A 139 -13.92 8.86 -32.64
N LYS A 140 -13.73 8.96 -31.32
CA LYS A 140 -14.14 10.12 -30.51
C LYS A 140 -12.92 10.87 -29.96
N PRO A 141 -12.96 12.21 -29.92
CA PRO A 141 -11.91 12.97 -29.28
C PRO A 141 -11.81 12.55 -27.80
N THR A 142 -10.58 12.33 -27.34
CA THR A 142 -10.34 11.96 -25.94
C THR A 142 -10.06 13.22 -25.13
N GLU A 143 -10.92 13.48 -24.15
CA GLU A 143 -10.75 14.60 -23.23
C GLU A 143 -9.44 14.49 -22.44
N TRP A 144 -8.78 15.62 -22.20
CA TRP A 144 -7.49 15.65 -21.47
C TRP A 144 -7.57 15.00 -20.09
N ALA A 145 -8.69 15.19 -19.37
CA ALA A 145 -8.91 14.61 -18.04
C ALA A 145 -8.91 13.08 -18.07
N THR A 146 -9.33 12.48 -19.19
CA THR A 146 -9.33 11.03 -19.40
C THR A 146 -7.91 10.47 -19.41
N TYR A 147 -6.98 11.13 -20.11
CA TYR A 147 -5.56 10.75 -20.06
C TYR A 147 -5.00 10.84 -18.64
N ILE A 148 -5.45 11.82 -17.85
CA ILE A 148 -4.98 11.96 -16.47
C ILE A 148 -5.45 10.79 -15.60
N VAL A 149 -6.75 10.50 -15.59
CA VAL A 149 -7.33 9.51 -14.67
C VAL A 149 -7.11 8.05 -15.09
N HIS A 150 -6.71 7.80 -16.35
CA HIS A 150 -6.47 6.46 -16.89
C HIS A 150 -5.01 6.19 -17.30
N LEU A 151 -4.11 7.19 -17.28
CA LEU A 151 -2.71 7.02 -17.69
C LEU A 151 -1.72 7.79 -16.82
N ALA A 152 -1.82 9.12 -16.74
CA ALA A 152 -0.81 9.94 -16.05
C ALA A 152 -0.72 9.58 -14.56
N ASN A 153 -1.87 9.31 -13.94
CA ASN A 153 -1.94 8.91 -12.54
C ASN A 153 -1.21 7.59 -12.22
N ILE A 154 -1.29 6.59 -13.12
CA ILE A 154 -0.53 5.34 -13.02
C ILE A 154 0.97 5.64 -13.09
N GLY A 155 1.39 6.50 -14.03
CA GLY A 155 2.77 6.93 -14.16
C GLY A 155 3.30 7.58 -12.87
N MET A 156 2.52 8.49 -12.27
CA MET A 156 2.89 9.12 -11.00
C MET A 156 3.01 8.12 -9.85
N LEU A 157 2.09 7.15 -9.75
CA LEU A 157 2.17 6.09 -8.74
C LEU A 157 3.36 5.15 -8.97
N LEU A 158 3.71 4.86 -10.22
CA LEU A 158 4.92 4.09 -10.56
C LEU A 158 6.20 4.82 -10.17
N ILE A 159 6.26 6.14 -10.40
CA ILE A 159 7.38 6.97 -9.98
C ILE A 159 7.49 6.96 -8.45
N GLU A 160 6.39 7.23 -7.74
CA GLU A 160 6.34 7.14 -6.27
C GLU A 160 6.84 5.76 -5.80
N PHE A 161 6.33 4.68 -6.40
CA PHE A 161 6.73 3.32 -6.08
C PHE A 161 8.21 3.05 -6.33
N ALA A 162 8.78 3.55 -7.40
CA ALA A 162 10.18 3.31 -7.74
C ALA A 162 11.13 3.92 -6.69
N PHE A 163 10.79 5.10 -6.17
CA PHE A 163 11.70 5.90 -5.34
C PHE A 163 11.43 5.86 -3.84
N ASN A 164 10.29 5.33 -3.41
CA ASN A 164 9.98 5.17 -1.99
C ASN A 164 10.54 3.87 -1.40
N GLU A 165 10.36 3.70 -0.10
CA GLU A 165 10.81 2.56 0.69
C GLU A 165 9.81 1.39 0.69
N TYR A 166 8.69 1.59 0.01
CA TYR A 166 7.54 0.72 0.13
C TYR A 166 7.64 -0.51 -0.78
N LEU A 167 7.20 -1.66 -0.28
CA LEU A 167 6.96 -2.87 -1.06
C LEU A 167 5.55 -3.38 -0.75
N ALA A 168 4.81 -3.72 -1.81
CA ALA A 168 3.43 -4.17 -1.70
C ALA A 168 3.30 -5.41 -0.82
N GLN A 169 2.25 -5.45 0.00
CA GLN A 169 2.10 -6.48 1.02
C GLN A 169 0.89 -7.36 0.72
N ARG A 170 1.07 -8.67 0.70
CA ARG A 170 -0.04 -9.64 0.48
C ARG A 170 -1.20 -9.44 1.46
N THR A 171 -0.93 -8.89 2.64
CA THR A 171 -1.92 -8.53 3.66
C THR A 171 -2.92 -7.47 3.18
N SER A 172 -2.58 -6.66 2.17
CA SER A 172 -3.45 -5.64 1.59
C SER A 172 -4.57 -6.20 0.72
N LEU A 173 -4.48 -7.46 0.25
CA LEU A 173 -5.46 -8.06 -0.66
C LEU A 173 -6.91 -7.91 -0.19
N LYS A 174 -7.15 -8.05 1.12
CA LYS A 174 -8.47 -7.89 1.72
C LYS A 174 -9.06 -6.49 1.51
N PHE A 175 -8.23 -5.45 1.53
CA PHE A 175 -8.66 -4.07 1.26
C PHE A 175 -8.78 -3.80 -0.24
N VAL A 176 -7.86 -4.34 -1.04
CA VAL A 176 -7.89 -4.24 -2.51
C VAL A 176 -9.17 -4.83 -3.09
N ILE A 177 -9.68 -5.94 -2.53
CA ILE A 177 -10.94 -6.56 -2.97
C ILE A 177 -12.16 -5.89 -2.33
N LEU A 178 -12.06 -5.46 -1.06
CA LEU A 178 -13.16 -4.78 -0.38
C LEU A 178 -13.50 -3.43 -1.03
N TRP A 179 -12.49 -2.68 -1.50
CA TRP A 179 -12.69 -1.36 -2.09
C TRP A 179 -13.66 -1.32 -3.29
N PRO A 180 -13.46 -2.11 -4.37
CA PRO A 180 -14.42 -2.16 -5.47
C PRO A 180 -15.76 -2.78 -5.05
N ALA A 181 -15.78 -3.69 -4.06
CA ALA A 181 -17.04 -4.22 -3.53
C ALA A 181 -17.86 -3.14 -2.83
N LEU A 182 -17.22 -2.26 -2.04
CA LEU A 182 -17.86 -1.10 -1.42
C LEU A 182 -18.42 -0.14 -2.48
N PHE A 183 -17.62 0.16 -3.51
CA PHE A 183 -18.09 0.98 -4.64
C PHE A 183 -19.30 0.34 -5.34
N ALA A 184 -19.25 -0.96 -5.60
CA ALA A 184 -20.33 -1.69 -6.28
C ALA A 184 -21.62 -1.69 -5.44
N SER A 185 -21.51 -1.93 -4.12
CA SER A 185 -22.64 -1.84 -3.20
C SER A 185 -23.26 -0.45 -3.17
N LEU A 186 -22.45 0.61 -3.10
CA LEU A 186 -22.95 1.98 -3.08
C LEU A 186 -23.54 2.42 -4.43
N SER A 187 -22.94 1.98 -5.54
CA SER A 187 -23.48 2.22 -6.88
C SER A 187 -24.85 1.57 -7.04
N TRP A 188 -25.03 0.37 -6.52
CA TRP A 188 -26.30 -0.34 -6.55
C TRP A 188 -27.35 0.30 -5.63
N ILE A 189 -26.99 0.63 -4.38
CA ILE A 189 -27.87 1.36 -3.47
C ILE A 189 -28.29 2.68 -4.13
N GLY A 190 -27.34 3.42 -4.70
CA GLY A 190 -27.60 4.66 -5.44
C GLY A 190 -28.56 4.44 -6.61
N ASN A 191 -28.30 3.45 -7.46
CA ASN A 191 -29.17 3.08 -8.57
C ASN A 191 -30.63 2.86 -8.11
N ALA A 192 -30.82 2.09 -7.03
CA ALA A 192 -32.12 1.75 -6.49
C ALA A 192 -32.81 2.88 -5.69
N THR A 193 -32.09 3.93 -5.31
CA THR A 193 -32.61 4.97 -4.40
C THR A 193 -32.50 6.38 -5.00
N PHE A 194 -31.33 7.01 -4.95
CA PHE A 194 -31.14 8.43 -5.23
C PHE A 194 -30.67 8.76 -6.66
N ASN A 195 -30.19 7.76 -7.41
CA ASN A 195 -29.75 7.92 -8.81
C ASN A 195 -30.85 7.60 -9.85
N LYS A 196 -32.09 7.33 -9.42
CA LYS A 196 -33.25 7.10 -10.31
C LYS A 196 -32.99 6.04 -11.42
N GLY A 197 -32.36 4.92 -11.06
CA GLY A 197 -32.03 3.85 -12.02
C GLY A 197 -30.79 4.10 -12.87
N PHE A 198 -30.03 5.17 -12.64
CA PHE A 198 -28.77 5.43 -13.34
C PHE A 198 -27.62 4.55 -12.81
N TRP A 199 -26.85 3.98 -13.74
CA TRP A 199 -25.58 3.29 -13.45
C TRP A 199 -24.40 4.19 -13.84
N PRO A 200 -23.39 4.37 -12.97
CA PRO A 200 -22.20 5.16 -13.29
C PRO A 200 -21.48 4.68 -14.55
N TYR A 201 -21.47 3.38 -14.81
CA TYR A 201 -20.91 2.81 -16.03
C TYR A 201 -21.93 1.87 -16.66
N ASP A 202 -22.09 1.97 -17.97
CA ASP A 202 -22.90 1.01 -18.72
C ASP A 202 -22.41 -0.43 -18.46
N LEU A 203 -21.09 -0.63 -18.37
CA LEU A 203 -20.46 -1.92 -18.07
C LEU A 203 -21.07 -2.63 -16.84
N ILE A 204 -21.46 -1.89 -15.80
CA ILE A 204 -22.00 -2.46 -14.55
C ILE A 204 -23.53 -2.52 -14.52
N SER A 205 -24.22 -2.11 -15.58
CA SER A 205 -25.68 -2.19 -15.64
C SER A 205 -26.18 -3.64 -15.55
N LEU A 206 -27.22 -3.85 -14.74
CA LEU A 206 -27.90 -5.14 -14.58
C LEU A 206 -28.70 -5.56 -15.82
N ASP A 207 -28.95 -4.64 -16.75
CA ASP A 207 -29.67 -4.94 -17.99
C ASP A 207 -28.86 -5.83 -18.91
N LYS A 208 -27.53 -5.84 -18.77
CA LYS A 208 -26.67 -6.73 -19.54
C LYS A 208 -26.93 -8.19 -19.17
N SER A 209 -27.02 -9.06 -20.18
CA SER A 209 -27.21 -10.50 -19.99
C SER A 209 -26.08 -11.11 -19.17
N MET A 210 -24.84 -10.66 -19.40
CA MET A 210 -23.62 -11.10 -18.73
C MET A 210 -23.25 -10.26 -17.50
N ALA A 211 -24.20 -9.50 -16.91
CA ALA A 211 -23.88 -8.63 -15.76
C ALA A 211 -23.17 -9.37 -14.61
N PRO A 212 -23.59 -10.57 -14.17
CA PRO A 212 -22.85 -11.31 -13.15
C PRO A 212 -21.39 -11.59 -13.50
N LEU A 213 -21.13 -12.01 -14.74
CA LEU A 213 -19.77 -12.28 -15.21
C LEU A 213 -18.91 -11.01 -15.20
N ILE A 214 -19.47 -9.87 -15.60
CA ILE A 214 -18.75 -8.59 -15.62
C ILE A 214 -18.39 -8.14 -14.20
N TRP A 215 -19.34 -8.22 -13.26
CA TRP A 215 -19.11 -7.81 -11.87
C TRP A 215 -18.05 -8.66 -11.19
N PHE A 216 -18.14 -10.00 -11.29
CA PHE A 216 -17.10 -10.88 -10.77
C PHE A 216 -15.78 -10.72 -11.52
N GLY A 217 -15.84 -10.49 -12.84
CA GLY A 217 -14.67 -10.20 -13.67
C GLY A 217 -13.91 -8.97 -13.22
N ILE A 218 -14.59 -7.88 -12.84
CA ILE A 218 -13.96 -6.68 -12.27
C ILE A 218 -13.30 -7.01 -10.92
N GLY A 219 -13.96 -7.80 -10.06
CA GLY A 219 -13.37 -8.24 -8.79
C GLY A 219 -12.10 -9.09 -8.98
N ILE A 220 -12.14 -10.05 -9.91
CA ILE A 220 -10.98 -10.87 -10.31
C ILE A 220 -9.88 -10.01 -10.93
N GLY A 221 -10.25 -9.02 -11.75
CA GLY A 221 -9.33 -8.06 -12.35
C GLY A 221 -8.52 -7.30 -11.31
N HIS A 222 -9.13 -6.89 -10.19
CA HIS A 222 -8.39 -6.27 -9.07
C HIS A 222 -7.40 -7.26 -8.45
N ALA A 223 -7.77 -8.53 -8.26
CA ALA A 223 -6.86 -9.55 -7.73
C ALA A 223 -5.66 -9.78 -8.66
N ILE A 224 -5.88 -9.83 -9.98
CA ILE A 224 -4.84 -9.98 -10.99
C ILE A 224 -3.91 -8.76 -11.01
N CYS A 225 -4.48 -7.55 -11.05
CA CYS A 225 -3.69 -6.31 -11.02
C CYS A 225 -2.87 -6.21 -9.73
N PHE A 226 -3.42 -6.64 -8.59
CA PHE A 226 -2.66 -6.70 -7.34
C PHE A 226 -1.51 -7.71 -7.42
N GLY A 227 -1.72 -8.85 -8.07
CA GLY A 227 -0.66 -9.80 -8.41
C GLY A 227 0.48 -9.13 -9.18
N ILE A 228 0.18 -8.27 -10.15
CA ILE A 228 1.18 -7.47 -10.88
C ILE A 228 1.91 -6.51 -9.93
N VAL A 229 1.20 -5.81 -9.04
CA VAL A 229 1.82 -4.91 -8.05
C VAL A 229 2.77 -5.67 -7.09
N LEU A 230 2.41 -6.89 -6.68
CA LEU A 230 3.29 -7.77 -5.92
C LEU A 230 4.52 -8.21 -6.71
N LEU A 231 4.38 -8.49 -8.02
CA LEU A 231 5.50 -8.80 -8.91
C LEU A 231 6.44 -7.60 -9.10
N LEU A 232 5.90 -6.39 -9.26
CA LEU A 232 6.69 -5.16 -9.29
C LEU A 232 7.48 -4.97 -8.00
N SER A 233 6.87 -5.27 -6.85
CA SER A 233 7.55 -5.24 -5.55
C SER A 233 8.65 -6.27 -5.43
N TYR A 234 8.42 -7.47 -5.96
CA TYR A 234 9.45 -8.49 -6.04
C TYR A 234 10.64 -8.08 -6.93
N ALA A 235 10.36 -7.44 -8.07
CA ALA A 235 11.40 -6.93 -8.95
C ALA A 235 12.20 -5.80 -8.27
N LYS A 236 11.51 -4.85 -7.63
CA LYS A 236 12.12 -3.77 -6.86
C LYS A 236 13.02 -4.29 -5.74
N SER A 237 12.56 -5.27 -4.95
CA SER A 237 13.36 -5.83 -3.86
C SER A 237 14.64 -6.49 -4.36
N ARG A 238 14.56 -7.28 -5.45
CA ARG A 238 15.73 -7.88 -6.09
C ARG A 238 16.73 -6.83 -6.59
N TRP A 239 16.23 -5.75 -7.20
CA TRP A 239 17.07 -4.68 -7.69
C TRP A 239 17.80 -3.96 -6.56
N MET A 240 17.12 -3.67 -5.45
CA MET A 240 17.73 -3.04 -4.27
C MET A 240 18.81 -3.92 -3.62
N VAL A 241 18.59 -5.23 -3.53
CA VAL A 241 19.61 -6.17 -3.04
C VAL A 241 20.83 -6.18 -3.95
N ALA A 242 20.62 -6.23 -5.28
CA ALA A 242 21.72 -6.22 -6.25
C ALA A 242 22.52 -4.91 -6.24
N ALA A 243 21.87 -3.78 -5.97
CA ALA A 243 22.50 -2.46 -5.92
C ALA A 243 23.31 -2.20 -4.63
N THR A 244 23.16 -3.03 -3.60
CA THR A 244 23.90 -2.89 -2.32
C THR A 244 25.28 -3.55 -2.47
N PRO A 245 26.40 -2.82 -2.33
CA PRO A 245 27.73 -3.41 -2.43
C PRO A 245 27.92 -4.53 -1.40
N ARG A 246 28.44 -5.68 -1.84
CA ARG A 246 28.85 -6.74 -0.91
C ARG A 246 29.98 -6.18 -0.03
N PRO A 247 29.96 -6.37 1.29
CA PRO A 247 31.12 -6.04 2.12
C PRO A 247 32.35 -6.69 1.51
N ALA A 248 33.46 -5.95 1.42
CA ALA A 248 34.73 -6.54 1.02
C ALA A 248 34.97 -7.77 1.92
N ALA A 249 35.34 -8.90 1.32
CA ALA A 249 35.72 -10.07 2.09
C ALA A 249 36.77 -9.64 3.11
N GLU A 250 36.54 -9.89 4.40
CA GLU A 250 37.56 -9.67 5.40
C GLU A 250 38.84 -10.38 4.93
N PRO A 251 39.99 -9.70 4.93
CA PRO A 251 41.25 -10.37 4.61
C PRO A 251 41.37 -11.58 5.54
N PRO A 252 41.90 -12.72 5.05
CA PRO A 252 42.12 -13.88 5.89
C PRO A 252 42.84 -13.41 7.15
N LEU A 253 42.26 -13.73 8.32
CA LEU A 253 42.94 -13.50 9.60
C LEU A 253 44.34 -14.07 9.45
N GLU A 254 45.36 -13.21 9.51
CA GLU A 254 46.73 -13.67 9.57
C GLU A 254 46.79 -14.64 10.75
N GLU A 255 47.12 -15.89 10.43
CA GLU A 255 47.36 -16.94 11.40
C GLU A 255 48.46 -16.41 12.32
N HIS A 256 48.07 -15.88 13.48
CA HIS A 256 48.99 -15.46 14.51
C HIS A 256 49.84 -16.68 14.87
N ALA A 257 51.06 -16.71 14.34
CA ALA A 257 52.06 -17.70 14.67
C ALA A 257 52.11 -17.81 16.19
N GLN A 258 51.79 -19.00 16.70
CA GLN A 258 51.91 -19.33 18.11
C GLN A 258 53.37 -19.15 18.51
N THR A 259 53.68 -18.05 19.18
CA THR A 259 54.95 -17.89 19.90
C THR A 259 55.01 -18.98 20.97
N PRO A 260 56.09 -19.79 21.04
CA PRO A 260 56.20 -20.82 22.05
C PRO A 260 56.26 -20.17 23.43
N THR A 261 55.30 -20.49 24.28
CA THR A 261 55.32 -20.16 25.71
C THR A 261 56.56 -20.78 26.33
N THR A 262 57.50 -19.94 26.77
CA THR A 262 58.64 -20.38 27.59
C THR A 262 58.21 -20.37 29.05
N ASP A 263 58.51 -21.46 29.75
CA ASP A 263 58.08 -21.89 31.09
C ASP A 263 58.58 -21.02 32.27
N ALA A 264 58.69 -19.69 32.12
CA ALA A 264 59.41 -18.85 33.09
C ALA A 264 58.55 -17.98 34.04
N ASP A 265 57.25 -17.80 33.81
CA ASP A 265 56.41 -16.93 34.66
C ASP A 265 55.46 -17.69 35.59
N MET A 266 55.88 -18.88 36.03
CA MET A 266 55.35 -19.49 37.25
C MET A 266 56.17 -18.94 38.41
N HIS A 267 55.74 -17.83 39.00
CA HIS A 267 55.78 -17.56 40.45
C HIS A 267 55.41 -16.09 40.71
N VAL A 268 54.65 -15.90 41.79
CA VAL A 268 54.26 -14.63 42.44
C VAL A 268 52.89 -14.10 42.05
N GLU A 269 51.85 -14.58 42.74
CA GLU A 269 51.00 -13.67 43.51
C GLU A 269 50.38 -14.41 44.71
N LEU A 270 50.77 -13.98 45.92
CA LEU A 270 50.31 -14.52 47.20
C LEU A 270 48.86 -14.09 47.49
N ALA A 271 48.07 -15.04 47.95
CA ALA A 271 46.73 -14.81 48.49
C ALA A 271 46.74 -13.93 49.75
N THR A 272 45.78 -12.99 49.83
CA THR A 272 45.41 -12.29 51.08
C THR A 272 43.87 -12.29 51.18
N PRO A 273 43.27 -12.47 52.39
CA PRO A 273 41.96 -13.11 52.51
C PRO A 273 40.75 -12.17 52.54
N THR A 274 39.64 -12.78 52.17
CA THR A 274 38.25 -12.32 52.12
C THR A 274 37.72 -11.75 53.44
N THR A 275 37.14 -10.54 53.40
CA THR A 275 36.20 -10.05 54.42
C THR A 275 34.78 -10.06 53.87
N LYS A 276 33.92 -10.91 54.45
CA LYS A 276 32.47 -10.91 54.23
C LYS A 276 31.84 -9.72 54.96
N SER A 277 31.05 -8.91 54.28
CA SER A 277 30.06 -8.03 54.92
C SER A 277 28.66 -8.51 54.56
N MET A 278 28.01 -9.12 55.55
CA MET A 278 26.60 -9.47 55.58
C MET A 278 25.89 -8.32 56.30
N THR A 279 24.98 -7.62 55.65
CA THR A 279 23.97 -6.83 56.37
C THR A 279 22.71 -6.76 55.53
N ASP A 280 21.85 -7.73 55.83
CA ASP A 280 20.49 -7.89 55.34
C ASP A 280 19.61 -6.80 55.97
N LYS A 281 18.81 -6.11 55.16
CA LYS A 281 17.80 -5.16 55.64
C LYS A 281 16.49 -5.89 55.85
N MET A 282 16.18 -6.25 57.10
CA MET A 282 14.80 -6.41 57.55
C MET A 282 14.32 -5.08 58.15
N HIS A 283 13.23 -4.54 57.61
CA HIS A 283 12.13 -4.03 58.43
C HIS A 283 10.85 -3.93 57.58
N THR A 284 10.00 -4.93 57.77
CA THR A 284 8.55 -4.90 57.59
C THR A 284 7.92 -4.27 58.83
N GLN A 285 6.84 -3.50 58.66
CA GLN A 285 5.69 -3.28 59.58
C GLN A 285 4.95 -2.02 59.09
N ALA A 286 3.63 -1.89 59.12
CA ALA A 286 2.48 -2.72 59.47
C ALA A 286 1.25 -2.03 58.84
#